data_AF-A0AAJ5QHX3-F1
#
_entry.id   AF-A0AAJ5QHX3-F1
#
_cell.length_a   1.000
_cell.length_b   1.000
_cell.length_c   1.000
_cell.angle_alpha   90.00
_cell.angle_beta   90.00
_cell.angle_gamma   90.00
#
_symmetry.space_group_name_H-M   'P 1'
#
loop_
_entity.id
_entity.type
_entity.pdbx_description
1 polymer ?
#
loop_
_entity_poly.entity_id
_entity_poly.type
_entity_poly.pdbx_seq_one_letter_code
_entity_poly.pdbx_strand_id
1 'polypeptide(L)' 'MNQTTDWARYLTQMEQLLALELDDARRAELVIQLERIAALAAPLMAFPLDERLEVAGVFHP' A
#
# COMPACT_ATOMS: atom_id res chain seq x y z
N MET A 1 -4.95 -9.29 -13.70
CA MET A 1 -5.86 -9.61 -12.58
C MET A 1 -6.05 -8.35 -11.76
N ASN A 2 -7.19 -7.65 -11.88
CA ASN A 2 -7.54 -6.59 -10.92
C ASN A 2 -8.18 -7.28 -9.71
N GLN A 3 -7.36 -7.65 -8.73
CA GLN A 3 -7.91 -7.97 -7.41
C GLN A 3 -8.34 -6.66 -6.78
N THR A 4 -9.65 -6.48 -6.58
CA THR A 4 -10.16 -5.38 -5.77
C THR A 4 -9.73 -5.62 -4.34
N THR A 5 -8.74 -4.87 -3.87
CA THR A 5 -8.26 -4.96 -2.48
C THR A 5 -9.32 -4.44 -1.53
N ASP A 6 -9.67 -5.23 -0.51
CA ASP A 6 -10.55 -4.82 0.58
C ASP A 6 -9.74 -4.00 1.60
N TRP A 7 -9.67 -2.68 1.38
CA TRP A 7 -8.88 -1.76 2.20
C TRP A 7 -9.39 -1.63 3.64
N ALA A 8 -10.69 -1.81 3.87
CA ALA A 8 -11.26 -1.77 5.22
C ALA A 8 -10.79 -2.96 6.06
N ARG A 9 -10.77 -4.17 5.46
CA ARG A 9 -10.19 -5.35 6.11
C ARG A 9 -8.69 -5.17 6.34
N TYR A 10 -7.96 -4.67 5.35
CA TYR A 10 -6.52 -4.41 5.47
C TYR A 10 -6.21 -3.46 6.63
N LEU A 11 -6.93 -2.35 6.76
CA LEU A 11 -6.73 -1.38 7.85
C LEU A 11 -6.99 -2.01 9.21
N THR A 12 -8.06 -2.79 9.37
CA THR A 12 -8.36 -3.49 10.62
C THR A 12 -7.21 -4.42 11.04
N GLN A 13 -6.58 -5.09 10.09
CA GLN A 13 -5.42 -5.96 10.35
C GLN A 13 -4.17 -5.15 10.69
N MET A 14 -3.93 -4.04 10.01
CA MET A 14 -2.77 -3.17 10.27
C MET A 14 -2.85 -2.43 11.60
N GLU A 15 -4.04 -2.03 12.03
CA GLU A 15 -4.25 -1.44 13.37
C GLU A 15 -3.80 -2.40 14.47
N GLN A 16 -4.13 -3.68 14.35
CA GLN A 16 -3.70 -4.72 15.29
C GLN A 16 -2.20 -4.98 15.19
N LEU A 17 -1.66 -5.13 13.97
CA LEU A 17 -0.26 -5.47 13.75
C LEU A 17 0.69 -4.36 14.23
N LEU A 18 0.30 -3.09 14.03
CA LEU A 18 1.11 -1.93 14.35
C LEU A 18 0.80 -1.33 15.73
N ALA A 19 -0.13 -1.93 16.48
CA ALA A 19 -0.63 -1.41 17.76
C ALA A 19 -1.05 0.07 17.67
N LEU A 20 -1.84 0.41 16.64
CA LEU A 20 -2.31 1.76 16.36
C LEU A 20 -3.79 1.91 16.72
N GLU A 21 -4.16 3.01 17.38
CA GLU A 21 -5.56 3.36 17.64
C GLU A 21 -6.07 4.37 16.61
N LEU A 22 -7.14 4.01 15.89
CA LEU A 22 -7.80 4.87 14.93
C LEU A 22 -9.30 5.02 15.24
N ASP A 23 -9.77 6.25 15.25
CA ASP A 23 -11.21 6.53 15.30
C ASP A 23 -11.88 6.22 13.94
N ASP A 24 -13.21 6.23 13.92
CA ASP A 24 -13.99 5.93 12.71
C ASP A 24 -13.73 6.94 11.58
N ALA A 25 -13.50 8.21 11.92
CA ALA A 25 -13.28 9.26 10.93
C ALA A 25 -11.95 9.07 10.20
N ARG A 26 -10.87 8.76 10.93
CA ARG A 26 -9.55 8.45 10.37
C ARG A 26 -9.57 7.18 9.55
N ARG A 27 -10.27 6.14 10.00
CA ARG A 27 -10.42 4.89 9.23
C ARG A 27 -11.11 5.16 7.89
N ALA A 28 -12.19 5.93 7.88
CA ALA A 28 -12.89 6.29 6.64
C ALA A 28 -12.00 7.11 5.69
N GLU A 29 -11.23 8.06 6.22
CA GLU A 29 -10.30 8.85 5.40
C GLU A 29 -9.16 7.99 4.83
N LEU A 30 -8.58 7.10 5.63
CA LEU A 30 -7.49 6.22 5.18
C LEU A 30 -7.92 5.26 4.08
N VAL A 31 -9.15 4.75 4.09
CA VAL A 31 -9.68 3.94 2.97
C VAL A 31 -9.60 4.74 1.66
N ILE A 32 -10.06 5.99 1.66
CA ILE A 32 -10.04 6.86 0.47
C ILE A 32 -8.60 7.12 0.01
N GLN A 33 -7.68 7.36 0.94
CA GLN A 33 -6.27 7.62 0.59
C GLN A 33 -5.58 6.38 0.05
N LEU A 34 -5.85 5.19 0.60
CA LEU A 34 -5.31 3.93 0.09
C LEU A 34 -5.79 3.63 -1.33
N GLU A 35 -7.07 3.88 -1.63
CA GLU A 35 -7.59 3.75 -2.99
C GLU A 35 -6.87 4.69 -3.97
N ARG A 36 -6.64 5.94 -3.57
CA ARG A 36 -5.90 6.92 -4.39
C ARG A 36 -4.46 6.50 -4.61
N ILE A 37 -3.77 6.04 -3.56
CA ILE A 37 -2.38 5.56 -3.66
C ILE A 37 -2.31 4.35 -4.58
N ALA A 38 -3.26 3.41 -4.46
CA ALA A 38 -3.32 2.24 -5.34
C ALA A 38 -3.50 2.65 -6.81
N ALA A 39 -4.35 3.64 -7.09
CA ALA A 39 -4.50 4.19 -8.44
C ALA A 39 -3.23 4.86 -8.96
N LEU A 40 -2.52 5.62 -8.12
CA LEU A 40 -1.24 6.26 -8.47
C LEU A 40 -0.12 5.24 -8.67
N ALA A 41 -0.12 4.14 -7.92
CA ALA A 41 0.86 3.07 -8.02
C ALA A 41 0.57 2.09 -9.17
N ALA A 42 -0.67 2.05 -9.68
CA ALA A 42 -1.07 1.10 -10.73
C ALA A 42 -0.16 1.12 -11.98
N PRO A 43 0.25 2.30 -12.53
CA PRO A 43 1.18 2.34 -13.65
C PRO A 43 2.56 1.76 -13.32
N LEU A 44 3.05 2.01 -12.10
CA LEU A 44 4.32 1.47 -11.62
C LEU A 44 4.26 -0.05 -11.48
N MET A 45 3.18 -0.58 -10.91
CA MET A 45 2.99 -2.03 -10.74
C MET A 45 2.78 -2.75 -12.08
N ALA A 46 2.28 -2.05 -13.10
CA ALA A 46 2.13 -2.58 -14.45
C ALA A 46 3.44 -2.54 -15.27
N PHE A 47 4.45 -1.80 -14.81
CA PHE A 47 5.73 -1.72 -15.50
C PHE A 47 6.50 -3.04 -15.35
N PRO A 48 6.93 -3.67 -16.45
CA PRO A 48 7.67 -4.92 -16.39
C PRO A 48 9.05 -4.67 -15.76
N LEU A 49 9.36 -5.42 -14.71
CA LEU A 49 10.69 -5.40 -14.09
C LEU A 49 11.54 -6.51 -14.72
N ASP A 50 12.77 -6.17 -15.08
CA ASP A 50 13.78 -7.16 -15.48
C ASP A 50 14.24 -7.95 -14.24
N GLU A 51 14.62 -9.22 -14.40
CA GLU A 51 15.10 -10.07 -13.30
C GLU A 51 16.37 -9.51 -12.63
N ARG A 52 17.08 -8.64 -13.34
CA ARG A 52 18.36 -8.05 -12.92
C ARG A 52 18.24 -6.60 -12.42
N LEU A 53 17.03 -6.15 -12.07
CA LEU A 53 16.84 -4.78 -11.59
C LEU A 53 17.52 -4.59 -10.22
N GLU A 54 18.65 -3.89 -10.19
CA GLU A 54 19.25 -3.43 -8.96
C GLU A 54 18.36 -2.35 -8.32
N VAL A 55 18.14 -2.44 -7.01
CA VAL A 55 17.42 -1.40 -6.26
C VAL A 55 18.27 -0.13 -6.29
N ALA A 56 17.65 1.02 -6.58
CA ALA A 56 18.35 2.30 -6.55
C ALA A 56 18.90 2.57 -5.12
N GLY A 57 20.23 2.60 -5.00
CA GLY A 57 20.92 2.89 -3.74
C GLY A 57 21.39 1.64 -2.99
N VAL A 58 22.52 1.08 -3.40
CA VAL A 58 23.25 0.11 -2.59
C VAL A 58 23.93 0.87 -1.45
N PHE A 59 23.52 0.59 -0.21
CA PHE A 59 24.23 1.07 0.97
C PHE A 59 25.63 0.44 0.99
N HIS A 60 26.67 1.26 0.98
CA HIS A 60 28.04 0.82 1.16
C HIS A 60 28.46 1.14 2.61
N PRO A 61 28.72 0.12 3.45
CA PRO A 61 29.12 0.29 4.85
C PRO A 61 30.51 0.91 5.01
#